data_AF-A0A4R2T9Z6-F1
#
_entry.id   AF-A0A4R2T9Z6-F1
#
_cell.length_a   1.000
_cell.length_b   1.000
_cell.length_c   1.000
_cell.angle_alpha   90.00
_cell.angle_beta   90.00
_cell.angle_gamma   90.00
#
_symmetry.space_group_name_H-M   'P 1'
#
loop_
_entity.id
_entity.type
_entity.pdbx_description
1 polymer ?
#
loop_
_entity_poly.entity_id
_entity_poly.type
_entity_poly.pdbx_seq_one_letter_code
_entity_poly.pdbx_strand_id
1 'polypeptide(L)'
;MAFETEQHGRYEIKSGPLGGTWAANAFRRKLLVAKAVGASREDAIAAVKANLDRLGRAESDGRDEEGAPSASVYEAAFALLIPDMPDSYMAMLRAHLAATDHLISATRLAQAAGYTGYEGANLHYGKLGQRIADEIDFDPPRREDGTKIWTCAIARDPSLDTDYPDTVMLDALAGNFDDLHFEWQMRPQVVTALRALGL
;
A
#
# COMPACT_ATOMS: atom_id res chain seq x y z
N MET A 1 23.21 -3.32 29.22
CA MET A 1 23.91 -3.50 27.93
C MET A 1 23.32 -2.50 26.96
N ALA A 2 24.13 -1.63 26.37
CA ALA A 2 23.64 -0.63 25.43
C ALA A 2 23.45 -1.28 24.06
N PHE A 3 22.27 -1.13 23.48
CA PHE A 3 22.04 -1.48 22.07
C PHE A 3 22.47 -0.31 21.21
N GLU A 4 23.12 -0.61 20.09
CA GLU A 4 23.43 0.39 19.08
C GLU A 4 22.37 0.36 17.99
N THR A 5 21.99 1.53 17.51
CA THR A 5 20.94 1.69 16.50
C THR A 5 21.51 2.36 15.25
N GLU A 6 21.20 1.80 14.08
CA GLU A 6 21.56 2.37 12.78
C GLU A 6 20.41 2.23 11.77
N GLN A 7 20.45 3.01 10.68
CA GLN A 7 19.43 2.97 9.63
C GLN A 7 19.92 2.20 8.40
N HIS A 8 19.02 1.40 7.80
CA HIS A 8 19.23 0.75 6.50
C HIS A 8 17.97 0.89 5.65
N GLY A 9 18.02 1.82 4.69
CA GLY A 9 16.85 2.20 3.90
C GLY A 9 15.70 2.63 4.79
N ARG A 10 14.61 1.86 4.77
CA ARG A 10 13.37 2.13 5.52
C ARG A 10 13.32 1.45 6.89
N TYR A 11 14.40 0.77 7.31
CA TYR A 11 14.44 -0.05 8.52
C TYR A 11 15.43 0.48 9.55
N GLU A 12 15.02 0.43 10.83
CA GLU A 12 15.88 0.70 11.98
C GLU A 12 16.50 -0.63 12.45
N ILE A 13 17.83 -0.74 12.47
CA ILE A 13 18.54 -1.93 12.93
C ILE A 13 19.06 -1.67 14.35
N LYS A 14 18.67 -2.51 15.30
CA LYS A 14 19.21 -2.54 16.67
C LYS A 14 20.12 -3.72 16.84
N SER A 15 21.34 -3.49 17.32
CA SER A 15 22.35 -4.52 17.54
C SER A 15 22.88 -4.52 18.97
N GLY A 16 23.31 -5.68 19.45
CA GLY A 16 23.88 -5.84 20.79
C GLY A 16 24.44 -7.24 21.06
N PRO A 17 25.23 -7.40 22.13
CA PRO A 17 25.80 -8.69 22.49
C PRO A 17 24.73 -9.69 22.94
N LEU A 18 24.89 -10.96 22.52
CA LEU A 18 24.02 -12.08 22.87
C LEU A 18 24.85 -13.33 23.15
N GLY A 19 25.06 -13.67 24.43
CA GLY A 19 25.64 -14.95 24.84
C GLY A 19 27.00 -15.30 24.21
N GLY A 20 27.91 -14.33 24.09
CA GLY A 20 29.22 -14.53 23.44
C GLY A 20 29.22 -14.33 21.92
N THR A 21 28.06 -14.00 21.34
CA THR A 21 27.90 -13.60 19.93
C THR A 21 27.28 -12.20 19.86
N TRP A 22 26.94 -11.73 18.67
CA TRP A 22 26.21 -10.49 18.44
C TRP A 22 24.89 -10.74 17.72
N ALA A 23 23.84 -10.05 18.12
CA ALA A 23 22.55 -10.08 17.45
C ALA A 23 22.24 -8.73 16.83
N ALA A 24 21.55 -8.75 15.69
CA ALA A 24 20.98 -7.57 15.04
C ALA A 24 19.51 -7.86 14.67
N ASN A 25 18.64 -6.89 14.95
CA ASN A 25 17.21 -6.94 14.71
C ASN A 25 16.80 -5.72 13.89
N ALA A 26 16.18 -5.93 12.73
CA ALA A 26 15.63 -4.87 11.90
C ALA A 26 14.16 -4.65 12.20
N PHE A 27 13.79 -3.39 12.39
CA PHE A 27 12.43 -2.97 12.68
C PHE A 27 11.91 -2.03 11.60
N ARG A 28 10.62 -2.14 11.30
CA ARG A 28 9.84 -1.12 10.60
C ARG A 28 8.81 -0.60 11.60
N ARG A 29 8.94 0.66 12.02
CA ARG A 29 8.18 1.21 13.16
C ARG A 29 8.37 0.32 14.40
N LYS A 30 7.32 -0.37 14.84
CA LYS A 30 7.35 -1.29 16.00
C LYS A 30 7.45 -2.76 15.61
N LEU A 31 7.38 -3.09 14.31
CA LEU A 31 7.36 -4.46 13.81
C LEU A 31 8.78 -4.97 13.56
N LEU A 32 9.12 -6.15 14.07
CA LEU A 32 10.36 -6.85 13.76
C LEU A 32 10.26 -7.49 12.37
N VAL A 33 11.11 -7.06 11.44
CA VAL A 33 11.11 -7.50 10.03
C VAL A 33 12.14 -8.60 9.77
N ALA A 34 13.32 -8.47 10.36
CA ALA A 34 14.39 -9.45 10.20
C ALA A 34 15.27 -9.52 11.46
N LYS A 35 15.91 -10.66 11.66
CA LYS A 35 16.91 -10.86 12.71
C LYS A 35 18.08 -11.68 12.17
N ALA A 36 19.27 -11.42 12.68
CA ALA A 36 20.44 -12.27 12.45
C ALA A 36 21.36 -12.26 13.67
N VAL A 37 22.22 -13.27 13.72
CA VAL A 37 23.30 -13.40 14.71
C VAL A 37 24.61 -13.52 13.94
N GLY A 38 25.68 -12.95 14.48
CA GLY A 38 27.02 -12.97 13.91
C GLY A 38 28.10 -13.14 14.98
N ALA A 39 29.31 -13.50 14.54
CA ALA A 39 30.47 -13.60 15.43
C ALA A 39 30.90 -12.21 15.95
N SER A 40 30.73 -11.18 15.12
CA SER A 40 30.90 -9.77 15.45
C SER A 40 29.61 -8.97 15.24
N ARG A 41 29.60 -7.73 15.73
CA ARG A 41 28.51 -6.76 15.50
C ARG A 41 28.33 -6.53 13.99
N GLU A 42 29.43 -6.38 13.28
CA GLU A 42 29.51 -6.14 11.84
C GLU A 42 28.91 -7.32 11.08
N ASP A 43 29.24 -8.56 11.46
CA ASP A 43 28.69 -9.76 10.83
C ASP A 43 27.18 -9.87 11.02
N ALA A 44 26.69 -9.59 12.24
CA ALA A 44 25.25 -9.63 12.53
C ALA A 44 24.48 -8.59 11.71
N ILE A 45 25.02 -7.37 11.62
CA ILE A 45 24.43 -6.28 10.83
C ILE A 45 24.47 -6.59 9.34
N ALA A 46 25.61 -7.06 8.82
CA ALA A 46 25.74 -7.42 7.41
C ALA A 46 24.76 -8.53 7.03
N ALA A 47 24.58 -9.53 7.88
CA ALA A 47 23.60 -10.61 7.67
C ALA A 47 22.15 -10.09 7.69
N VAL A 48 21.79 -9.18 8.61
CA VAL A 48 20.47 -8.53 8.61
C VAL A 48 20.26 -7.72 7.34
N LYS A 49 21.22 -6.88 6.95
CA LYS A 49 21.13 -6.06 5.72
C LYS A 49 20.96 -6.93 4.49
N ALA A 50 21.74 -8.00 4.35
CA ALA A 50 21.61 -8.94 3.24
C ALA A 50 20.23 -9.62 3.20
N ASN A 51 19.63 -9.92 4.36
CA ASN A 51 18.26 -10.43 4.43
C ASN A 51 17.24 -9.38 4.00
N LEU A 52 17.38 -8.12 4.45
CA LEU A 52 16.51 -7.01 4.04
C LEU A 52 16.60 -6.75 2.54
N ASP A 53 17.80 -6.77 1.96
CA ASP A 53 18.00 -6.57 0.52
C ASP A 53 17.42 -7.73 -0.29
N ARG A 54 17.48 -8.96 0.23
CA ARG A 54 16.82 -10.12 -0.41
C ARG A 54 15.30 -9.99 -0.38
N LEU A 55 14.74 -9.54 0.75
CA LEU A 55 13.31 -9.25 0.87
C LEU A 55 12.91 -8.15 -0.13
N GLY A 56 13.66 -7.06 -0.20
CA GLY A 56 13.40 -5.97 -1.15
C GLY A 56 13.47 -6.41 -2.61
N ARG A 57 14.41 -7.29 -2.98
CA ARG A 57 14.45 -7.86 -4.34
C ARG A 57 13.24 -8.74 -4.63
N ALA A 58 12.87 -9.63 -3.71
CA ALA A 58 11.71 -10.50 -3.87
C ALA A 58 10.39 -9.69 -3.98
N GLU A 59 10.27 -8.59 -3.25
CA GLU A 59 9.14 -7.65 -3.36
C GLU A 59 9.11 -6.97 -4.73
N SER A 60 10.27 -6.51 -5.24
CA SER A 60 10.38 -5.89 -6.56
C SER A 60 10.06 -6.85 -7.70
N ASP A 61 10.52 -8.10 -7.62
CA ASP A 61 10.28 -9.13 -8.64
C ASP A 61 8.80 -9.57 -8.68
N GLY A 62 8.03 -9.30 -7.62
CA GLY A 62 6.61 -9.64 -7.51
C GLY A 62 5.64 -8.51 -7.87
N ARG A 63 6.11 -7.41 -8.48
CA ARG A 63 5.27 -6.30 -8.91
C ARG A 63 4.49 -6.63 -10.19
N ASP A 64 3.28 -6.10 -10.31
CA ASP A 64 2.49 -6.19 -11.54
C ASP A 64 2.99 -5.22 -12.63
N GLU A 65 2.31 -5.22 -13.77
CA GLU A 65 2.65 -4.36 -14.92
C GLU A 65 2.53 -2.86 -14.63
N GLU A 66 1.73 -2.48 -13.63
CA GLU A 66 1.59 -1.11 -13.15
C GLU A 66 2.61 -0.77 -12.05
N GLY A 67 3.47 -1.72 -11.67
CA GLY A 67 4.48 -1.59 -10.62
C GLY A 67 3.95 -1.80 -9.19
N ALA A 68 2.69 -2.20 -9.03
CA ALA A 68 2.09 -2.43 -7.72
C ALA A 68 2.59 -3.76 -7.13
N PRO A 69 3.00 -3.80 -5.85
CA PRO A 69 3.55 -5.00 -5.25
C PRO A 69 2.48 -6.04 -4.94
N SER A 70 2.90 -7.22 -4.49
CA SER A 70 2.01 -8.33 -4.15
C SER A 70 1.06 -8.02 -2.98
N ALA A 71 0.01 -8.82 -2.85
CA ALA A 71 -0.97 -8.69 -1.77
C ALA A 71 -0.35 -8.76 -0.37
N SER A 72 0.70 -9.57 -0.17
CA SER A 72 1.36 -9.69 1.14
C SER A 72 2.10 -8.41 1.55
N VAL A 73 2.62 -7.64 0.59
CA VAL A 73 3.23 -6.33 0.85
C VAL A 73 2.15 -5.32 1.26
N TYR A 74 1.01 -5.31 0.56
CA TYR A 74 -0.14 -4.50 0.95
C TYR A 74 -0.67 -4.89 2.35
N GLU A 75 -0.80 -6.18 2.64
CA GLU A 75 -1.26 -6.68 3.94
C GLU A 75 -0.37 -6.18 5.08
N ALA A 76 0.96 -6.31 4.93
CA ALA A 76 1.91 -5.81 5.91
C ALA A 76 1.81 -4.29 6.10
N ALA A 77 1.66 -3.53 5.01
CA ALA A 77 1.49 -2.07 5.08
C ALA A 77 0.18 -1.67 5.76
N PHE A 78 -0.94 -2.31 5.42
CA PHE A 78 -2.22 -2.05 6.07
C PHE A 78 -2.19 -2.43 7.55
N ALA A 79 -1.60 -3.56 7.92
CA ALA A 79 -1.44 -3.95 9.32
C ALA A 79 -0.68 -2.91 10.16
N LEU A 80 0.29 -2.21 9.55
CA LEU A 80 1.02 -1.10 10.19
C LEU A 80 0.21 0.20 10.25
N LEU A 81 -0.61 0.48 9.24
CA LEU A 81 -1.29 1.76 9.08
C LEU A 81 -2.67 1.82 9.75
N ILE A 82 -3.42 0.72 9.75
CA ILE A 82 -4.80 0.62 10.28
C ILE A 82 -4.92 1.07 11.73
N PRO A 83 -4.02 0.71 12.67
CA PRO A 83 -4.17 1.10 14.08
C PRO A 83 -4.25 2.62 14.31
N ASP A 84 -3.64 3.41 13.43
CA ASP A 84 -3.61 4.87 13.49
C ASP A 84 -4.37 5.51 12.32
N MET A 85 -5.29 4.77 11.68
CA MET A 85 -6.05 5.24 10.52
C MET A 85 -7.36 5.92 10.96
N PRO A 86 -7.72 7.11 10.41
CA PRO A 86 -8.99 7.75 10.73
C PRO A 86 -10.20 6.90 10.31
N ASP A 87 -11.29 6.97 11.07
CA ASP A 87 -12.53 6.24 10.78
C ASP A 87 -13.08 6.55 9.38
N SER A 88 -12.95 7.79 8.91
CA SER A 88 -13.37 8.17 7.56
C SER A 88 -12.59 7.45 6.45
N TYR A 89 -11.32 7.11 6.70
CA TYR A 89 -10.49 6.38 5.74
C TYR A 89 -10.88 4.90 5.73
N MET A 90 -11.13 4.34 6.93
CA MET A 90 -11.65 2.99 7.08
C MET A 90 -13.04 2.84 6.41
N ALA A 91 -13.91 3.84 6.55
CA ALA A 91 -15.22 3.85 5.91
C ALA A 91 -15.11 3.86 4.38
N MET A 92 -14.21 4.67 3.80
CA MET A 92 -13.94 4.65 2.36
C MET A 92 -13.43 3.29 1.88
N LEU A 93 -12.46 2.68 2.58
CA LEU A 93 -11.92 1.37 2.22
C LEU A 93 -13.00 0.28 2.26
N ARG A 94 -13.82 0.26 3.32
CA ARG A 94 -14.92 -0.71 3.45
C ARG A 94 -15.98 -0.53 2.37
N ALA A 95 -16.37 0.71 2.08
CA ALA A 95 -17.34 0.99 1.04
C ALA A 95 -16.85 0.55 -0.34
N HIS A 96 -15.59 0.85 -0.66
CA HIS A 96 -14.97 0.44 -1.92
C HIS A 96 -14.82 -1.09 -2.01
N LEU A 97 -14.39 -1.75 -0.93
CA LEU A 97 -14.30 -3.21 -0.87
C LEU A 97 -15.67 -3.89 -1.01
N ALA A 98 -16.73 -3.28 -0.50
CA ALA A 98 -18.09 -3.83 -0.55
C ALA A 98 -18.83 -3.51 -1.87
N ALA A 99 -18.34 -2.58 -2.67
CA ALA A 99 -18.98 -2.22 -3.93
C ALA A 99 -18.93 -3.37 -4.94
N THR A 100 -19.94 -3.45 -5.82
CA THR A 100 -19.99 -4.43 -6.90
C THR A 100 -18.74 -4.33 -7.75
N ASP A 101 -18.12 -5.47 -8.02
CA ASP A 101 -16.85 -5.58 -8.72
C ASP A 101 -15.72 -4.75 -8.11
N HIS A 102 -15.85 -4.27 -6.87
CA HIS A 102 -14.91 -3.32 -6.25
C HIS A 102 -14.73 -2.02 -7.05
N LEU A 103 -15.79 -1.56 -7.71
CA LEU A 103 -15.86 -0.29 -8.42
C LEU A 103 -16.59 0.76 -7.59
N ILE A 104 -16.00 1.94 -7.40
CA ILE A 104 -16.65 3.01 -6.65
C ILE A 104 -16.37 4.41 -7.19
N SER A 105 -17.41 5.24 -7.22
CA SER A 105 -17.29 6.67 -7.52
C SER A 105 -16.82 7.48 -6.31
N ALA A 106 -16.20 8.63 -6.57
CA ALA A 106 -15.81 9.59 -5.52
C ALA A 106 -17.00 10.10 -4.69
N THR A 107 -18.18 10.21 -5.30
CA THR A 107 -19.42 10.59 -4.61
C THR A 107 -19.84 9.52 -3.59
N ARG A 108 -19.79 8.23 -3.96
CA ARG A 108 -20.08 7.12 -3.02
C ARG A 108 -19.05 7.01 -1.91
N LEU A 109 -17.77 7.26 -2.20
CA LEU A 109 -16.73 7.38 -1.17
C LEU A 109 -17.03 8.52 -0.18
N ALA A 110 -17.45 9.68 -0.69
CA ALA A 110 -17.82 10.83 0.15
C ALA A 110 -18.99 10.51 1.07
N GLN A 111 -20.05 9.88 0.55
CA GLN A 111 -21.20 9.44 1.32
C GLN A 111 -20.79 8.48 2.44
N ALA A 112 -19.95 7.48 2.13
CA ALA A 112 -19.48 6.50 3.12
C ALA A 112 -18.68 7.16 4.26
N ALA A 113 -17.89 8.18 3.95
CA ALA A 113 -17.01 8.83 4.90
C ALA A 113 -17.60 10.09 5.57
N GLY A 114 -18.84 10.46 5.22
CA GLY A 114 -19.49 11.66 5.75
C GLY A 114 -18.91 12.98 5.25
N TYR A 115 -18.28 12.99 4.06
CA TYR A 115 -17.84 14.23 3.42
C TYR A 115 -18.98 14.89 2.65
N THR A 116 -19.02 16.22 2.66
CA THR A 116 -20.06 17.02 1.97
C THR A 116 -20.08 16.83 0.45
N GLY A 117 -18.94 16.50 -0.15
CA GLY A 117 -18.79 16.40 -1.61
C GLY A 117 -17.63 15.49 -2.01
N TYR A 118 -17.59 15.14 -3.29
CA TYR A 118 -16.61 14.23 -3.87
C TYR A 118 -15.18 14.78 -3.80
N GLU A 119 -15.00 16.09 -3.71
CA GLU A 119 -13.69 16.74 -3.58
C GLU A 119 -13.01 16.37 -2.27
N GLY A 120 -13.78 16.30 -1.17
CA GLY A 120 -13.30 15.87 0.13
C GLY A 120 -12.84 14.41 0.09
N ALA A 121 -13.64 13.54 -0.51
CA ALA A 121 -13.26 12.14 -0.71
C ALA A 121 -12.00 12.00 -1.57
N ASN A 122 -11.92 12.67 -2.72
CA ASN A 122 -10.75 12.62 -3.60
C ASN A 122 -9.47 13.07 -2.89
N LEU A 123 -9.53 14.18 -2.14
CA LEU A 123 -8.38 14.67 -1.37
C LEU A 123 -7.92 13.64 -0.33
N HIS A 124 -8.86 13.10 0.45
CA HIS A 124 -8.53 12.20 1.55
C HIS A 124 -8.17 10.79 1.09
N TYR A 125 -8.80 10.29 0.04
CA TYR A 125 -8.48 9.02 -0.58
C TYR A 125 -7.11 9.07 -1.28
N GLY A 126 -6.77 10.19 -1.92
CA GLY A 126 -5.42 10.44 -2.42
C GLY A 126 -4.36 10.49 -1.32
N LYS A 127 -4.66 11.13 -0.18
CA LYS A 127 -3.75 11.12 1.00
C LYS A 127 -3.56 9.72 1.58
N LEU A 128 -4.62 8.91 1.64
CA LEU A 128 -4.51 7.50 2.02
C LEU A 128 -3.60 6.75 1.04
N GLY A 129 -3.80 6.97 -0.26
CA GLY A 129 -2.99 6.37 -1.31
C GLY A 129 -1.51 6.72 -1.18
N GLN A 130 -1.20 7.98 -0.86
CA GLN A 130 0.16 8.42 -0.59
C GLN A 130 0.78 7.68 0.61
N ARG A 131 0.06 7.59 1.73
CA ARG A 131 0.55 6.87 2.92
C ARG A 131 0.87 5.41 2.64
N ILE A 132 0.06 4.77 1.80
CA ILE A 132 0.27 3.38 1.40
C ILE A 132 1.45 3.29 0.43
N ALA A 133 1.50 4.15 -0.58
CA ALA A 133 2.57 4.21 -1.57
C ALA A 133 3.96 4.37 -0.93
N ASP A 134 4.06 5.27 0.05
CA ASP A 134 5.30 5.51 0.81
C ASP A 134 5.71 4.29 1.64
N GLU A 135 4.76 3.49 2.13
CA GLU A 135 5.06 2.28 2.91
C GLU A 135 5.53 1.13 2.02
N ILE A 136 4.88 0.95 0.87
CA ILE A 136 5.15 -0.16 -0.05
C ILE A 136 6.15 0.17 -1.16
N ASP A 137 6.70 1.39 -1.16
CA ASP A 137 7.60 1.91 -2.20
C ASP A 137 6.98 1.78 -3.61
N PHE A 138 5.76 2.29 -3.77
CA PHE A 138 5.06 2.34 -5.04
C PHE A 138 5.19 3.73 -5.67
N ASP A 139 5.66 3.80 -6.92
CA ASP A 139 5.69 5.04 -7.70
C ASP A 139 4.44 5.12 -8.60
N PRO A 140 3.40 5.89 -8.22
CA PRO A 140 2.19 5.96 -9.02
C PRO A 140 2.41 6.74 -10.34
N PRO A 141 1.52 6.54 -11.33
CA PRO A 141 1.49 7.37 -12.53
C PRO A 141 1.30 8.84 -12.20
N ARG A 142 1.69 9.71 -13.14
CA ARG A 142 1.60 11.16 -13.03
C ARG A 142 0.56 11.70 -14.00
N ARG A 143 -0.11 12.78 -13.62
CA ARG A 143 -0.93 13.61 -14.53
C ARG A 143 -0.02 14.35 -15.50
N GLU A 144 -0.64 14.99 -16.50
CA GLU A 144 0.06 15.85 -17.46
C GLU A 144 0.88 16.97 -16.80
N ASP A 145 0.41 17.49 -15.65
CA ASP A 145 1.10 18.51 -14.86
C ASP A 145 2.27 17.95 -14.00
N GLY A 146 2.57 16.66 -14.11
CA GLY A 146 3.63 15.97 -13.38
C GLY A 146 3.24 15.54 -11.95
N THR A 147 2.04 15.89 -11.47
CA THR A 147 1.58 15.48 -10.14
C THR A 147 1.25 13.99 -10.09
N LYS A 148 1.65 13.32 -9.02
CA LYS A 148 1.36 11.90 -8.79
C LYS A 148 -0.13 11.66 -8.53
N ILE A 149 -0.69 10.62 -9.15
CA ILE A 149 -2.05 10.16 -8.92
C ILE A 149 -2.02 9.14 -7.78
N TRP A 150 -1.92 9.62 -6.55
CA TRP A 150 -1.72 8.77 -5.37
C TRP A 150 -2.83 7.73 -5.15
N THR A 151 -4.05 8.00 -5.62
CA THR A 151 -5.16 7.03 -5.61
C THR A 151 -4.78 5.71 -6.30
N CYS A 152 -3.87 5.77 -7.28
CA CYS A 152 -3.38 4.59 -7.99
C CYS A 152 -2.62 3.61 -7.09
N ALA A 153 -2.27 3.96 -5.85
CA ALA A 153 -1.72 3.02 -4.89
C ALA A 153 -2.78 2.11 -4.26
N ILE A 154 -4.07 2.45 -4.37
CA ILE A 154 -5.17 1.67 -3.79
C ILE A 154 -6.07 1.09 -4.88
N ALA A 155 -6.27 1.87 -5.93
CA ALA A 155 -7.16 1.56 -7.02
C ALA A 155 -6.44 1.67 -8.37
N ARG A 156 -7.06 1.20 -9.43
CA ARG A 156 -6.64 1.40 -10.81
C ARG A 156 -7.82 1.98 -11.59
N ASP A 157 -7.50 2.64 -12.69
CA ASP A 157 -8.51 3.05 -13.65
C ASP A 157 -8.97 1.79 -14.41
N PRO A 158 -10.25 1.42 -14.39
CA PRO A 158 -10.73 0.24 -15.09
C PRO A 158 -10.53 0.32 -16.62
N SER A 159 -10.38 1.52 -17.19
CA SER A 159 -10.05 1.69 -18.61
C SER A 159 -8.61 1.31 -18.98
N LEU A 160 -7.75 1.10 -17.98
CA LEU A 160 -6.40 0.56 -18.16
C LEU A 160 -6.38 -0.98 -18.20
N ASP A 161 -7.54 -1.65 -18.16
CA ASP A 161 -7.64 -3.08 -18.36
C ASP A 161 -7.65 -3.41 -19.87
N THR A 162 -6.47 -3.67 -20.42
CA THR A 162 -6.25 -3.86 -21.86
C THR A 162 -6.81 -5.16 -22.44
N ASP A 163 -7.27 -6.08 -21.59
CA ASP A 163 -7.80 -7.38 -22.01
C ASP A 163 -9.25 -7.31 -22.53
N TYR A 164 -10.00 -6.23 -22.24
CA TYR A 164 -11.41 -6.07 -22.66
C TYR A 164 -11.77 -4.63 -23.08
N PRO A 165 -11.20 -4.11 -24.19
CA PRO A 165 -11.38 -2.72 -24.64
C PRO A 165 -12.81 -2.39 -25.10
N ASP A 166 -13.58 -3.38 -25.56
CA ASP A 166 -14.89 -3.16 -26.19
C ASP A 166 -16.04 -2.97 -25.18
N THR A 167 -15.86 -3.43 -23.94
CA THR A 167 -16.88 -3.30 -22.88
C THR A 167 -16.87 -1.90 -22.27
N VAL A 168 -15.68 -1.28 -22.17
CA VAL A 168 -15.47 0.03 -21.54
C VAL A 168 -16.19 1.16 -22.29
N MET A 169 -16.21 1.12 -23.62
CA MET A 169 -16.91 2.15 -24.43
C MET A 169 -18.43 1.98 -24.39
N LEU A 170 -18.93 0.75 -24.41
CA LEU A 170 -20.38 0.51 -24.42
C LEU A 170 -20.99 0.76 -23.03
N ASP A 171 -20.30 0.41 -21.94
CA ASP A 171 -20.75 0.71 -20.57
C ASP A 171 -20.60 2.20 -20.24
N ALA A 172 -19.57 2.90 -20.75
CA ALA A 172 -19.48 4.35 -20.65
C ALA A 172 -20.61 5.07 -21.42
N LEU A 173 -21.15 4.46 -22.48
CA LEU A 173 -22.27 4.98 -23.27
C LEU A 173 -23.65 4.55 -22.71
N ALA A 174 -23.72 3.41 -22.01
CA ALA A 174 -24.94 2.87 -21.40
C ALA A 174 -25.13 3.29 -19.93
N GLY A 175 -24.08 3.76 -19.27
CA GLY A 175 -24.09 4.28 -17.91
C GLY A 175 -24.85 5.60 -17.81
N ASN A 176 -26.14 5.50 -17.45
CA ASN A 176 -27.02 6.51 -16.87
C ASN A 176 -26.62 7.98 -17.11
N PHE A 177 -27.35 8.62 -18.03
CA PHE A 177 -27.31 10.04 -18.38
C PHE A 177 -27.47 11.05 -17.22
N ASP A 178 -27.54 10.61 -15.95
CA ASP A 178 -27.67 11.47 -14.77
C ASP A 178 -26.48 11.42 -13.78
N ASP A 179 -25.52 10.50 -13.88
CA ASP A 179 -24.35 10.44 -12.98
C ASP A 179 -23.06 9.98 -13.71
N LEU A 180 -22.48 10.85 -14.54
CA LEU A 180 -21.17 10.68 -15.18
C LEU A 180 -20.01 10.80 -14.16
N HIS A 181 -19.97 9.93 -13.16
CA HIS A 181 -18.91 9.92 -12.18
C HIS A 181 -17.92 8.80 -12.47
N PHE A 182 -16.67 9.19 -12.77
CA PHE A 182 -15.53 8.28 -12.88
C PHE A 182 -15.47 7.34 -11.67
N GLU A 183 -15.37 6.02 -11.94
CA GLU A 183 -15.26 4.98 -10.92
C GLU A 183 -13.85 4.42 -10.85
N TRP A 184 -13.37 4.21 -9.64
CA TRP A 184 -12.08 3.57 -9.36
C TRP A 184 -12.30 2.08 -9.11
N GLN A 185 -11.48 1.24 -9.71
CA GLN A 185 -11.43 -0.21 -9.48
C GLN A 185 -10.42 -0.49 -8.37
N MET A 186 -10.81 -1.05 -7.22
CA MET A 186 -9.84 -1.42 -6.18
C MET A 186 -8.84 -2.43 -6.76
N ARG A 187 -7.54 -2.24 -6.48
CA ARG A 187 -6.51 -3.17 -6.94
C ARG A 187 -6.77 -4.58 -6.36
N PRO A 188 -6.64 -5.66 -7.15
CA PRO A 188 -6.83 -7.02 -6.65
C PRO A 188 -5.94 -7.38 -5.46
N GLN A 189 -4.70 -6.85 -5.43
CA GLN A 189 -3.76 -7.05 -4.33
C GLN A 189 -4.25 -6.37 -3.04
N VAL A 190 -4.87 -5.19 -3.16
CA VAL A 190 -5.48 -4.46 -2.04
C VAL A 190 -6.71 -5.20 -1.53
N VAL A 191 -7.58 -5.67 -2.42
CA VAL A 191 -8.75 -6.50 -2.05
C VAL A 191 -8.32 -7.71 -1.24
N THR A 192 -7.30 -8.43 -1.73
CA THR A 192 -6.77 -9.63 -1.07
C THR A 192 -6.19 -9.28 0.31
N ALA A 193 -5.40 -8.21 0.40
CA ALA A 193 -4.79 -7.75 1.65
C ALA A 193 -5.83 -7.35 2.71
N LEU A 194 -6.84 -6.56 2.33
CA LEU A 194 -7.87 -6.10 3.27
C LEU A 194 -8.71 -7.27 3.80
N ARG A 195 -9.06 -8.24 2.94
CA ARG A 195 -9.75 -9.47 3.36
C ARG A 195 -8.93 -10.32 4.31
N ALA A 196 -7.62 -10.45 4.08
CA ALA A 196 -6.72 -11.17 4.98
C ALA A 196 -6.68 -10.55 6.40
N LEU A 197 -6.85 -9.23 6.48
CA LEU A 197 -6.93 -8.48 7.74
C LEU A 197 -8.34 -8.46 8.36
N GLY A 198 -9.32 -9.15 7.77
CA GLY A 198 -10.69 -9.25 8.28
C GLY A 198 -11.54 -8.00 8.07
N LEU A 199 -11.24 -7.19 7.03
CA LEU A 199 -12.14 -6.12 6.60
C LEU A 199 -13.30 -6.63 5.75
#